data_AF-A0A411G7A0-F1
#
_entry.id   AF-A0A411G7A0-F1
#
_cell.length_a   1.000
_cell.length_b   1.000
_cell.length_c   1.000
_cell.angle_alpha   90.00
_cell.angle_beta   90.00
_cell.angle_gamma   90.00
#
_symmetry.space_group_name_H-M   'P 1'
#
loop_
_entity.id
_entity.type
_entity.pdbx_description
1 polymer ?
#
loop_
_entity_poly.entity_id
_entity_poly.type
_entity_poly.pdbx_seq_one_letter_code
_entity_poly.pdbx_strand_id
1 'polypeptide(L)'
;QQQQQQQQQQQPTMETDSTPPQQDKPDQEAQANEPPAPEGDDKGDDKDKKKVPVRSIDLPIEINTGGLPQHELDMAMEKEGKMVAEDKQEKERIDAKNALEEYVYDLRSKISDQDQLGPFITDNDRQALSKVLDEVEDWLYGDGEECNRQVYVDRLASLKAQGEPIKEKKREYEGRKLAVNDLAGALQIAKKTYDNIKVSLGKDDKYSHLTDEELKQASKTIQDKWTWLEEARVVIAGTPLTQTCSITVAQIHGEKQALDTIVQSVLNKPKPKVDPPKNDKSKEKTTEEQKNHQNAQGDGPNQNNQQQPPAKDEKMDVE
;
A
#
# COMPACT_ATOMS: atom_id res chain seq x y z
N GLN A 1 38.58 6.81 51.02
CA GLN A 1 38.23 5.73 50.07
C GLN A 1 37.03 6.21 49.28
N GLN A 2 37.25 6.68 48.04
CA GLN A 2 36.33 6.70 46.90
C GLN A 2 36.86 7.73 45.88
N GLN A 3 37.61 7.21 44.91
CA GLN A 3 37.90 7.85 43.62
C GLN A 3 36.72 7.53 42.69
N GLN A 4 36.19 8.55 42.00
CA GLN A 4 35.31 8.38 40.85
C GLN A 4 36.17 8.08 39.60
N GLN A 5 35.99 6.89 39.03
CA GLN A 5 36.42 6.56 37.67
C GLN A 5 35.32 6.97 36.69
N GLN A 6 35.70 7.74 35.67
CA GLN A 6 34.96 7.86 34.41
C GLN A 6 35.47 6.79 33.44
N GLN A 7 34.57 5.95 32.93
CA GLN A 7 34.79 5.18 31.71
C GLN A 7 33.57 5.30 30.77
N GLN A 8 33.90 5.76 29.57
CA GLN A 8 33.30 5.61 28.25
C GLN A 8 31.92 4.94 28.09
N GLN A 9 31.01 5.67 27.44
CA GLN A 9 30.04 5.10 26.50
C GLN A 9 30.20 5.84 25.15
N GLN A 10 30.49 5.09 24.09
CA GLN A 10 30.26 5.51 22.70
C GLN A 10 29.17 4.61 22.14
N GLN A 11 28.08 5.21 21.67
CA GLN A 11 27.11 4.59 20.76
C GLN A 11 27.35 5.14 19.35
N PRO A 12 27.21 4.34 18.29
CA PRO A 12 27.21 4.83 16.92
C PRO A 12 25.82 5.32 16.51
N THR A 13 25.75 6.54 15.98
CA THR A 13 24.57 7.07 15.28
C THR A 13 24.49 6.50 13.87
N MET A 14 23.38 5.83 13.55
CA MET A 14 22.94 5.54 12.19
C MET A 14 22.08 6.71 11.72
N GLU A 15 22.49 7.41 10.66
CA GLU A 15 21.58 8.21 9.84
C GLU A 15 21.31 7.46 8.54
N THR A 16 20.01 7.37 8.26
CA THR A 16 19.37 6.83 7.08
C THR A 16 19.49 7.79 5.90
N ASP A 17 19.81 7.28 4.71
CA ASP A 17 19.12 7.75 3.51
C ASP A 17 18.97 6.62 2.49
N SER A 18 17.73 6.46 2.02
CA SER A 18 17.30 5.64 0.89
C SER A 18 16.99 6.63 -0.23
N THR A 19 17.36 6.43 -1.50
CA THR A 19 16.58 5.76 -2.58
C THR A 19 17.34 5.95 -3.94
N PRO A 20 16.85 5.48 -5.11
CA PRO A 20 17.31 4.34 -5.94
C PRO A 20 18.13 4.72 -7.22
N PRO A 21 18.61 3.75 -8.04
CA PRO A 21 19.39 4.00 -9.25
C PRO A 21 18.52 4.13 -10.53
N GLN A 22 18.87 5.08 -11.40
CA GLN A 22 18.36 5.25 -12.77
C GLN A 22 19.60 5.51 -13.66
N GLN A 23 20.09 4.52 -14.42
CA GLN A 23 19.74 4.19 -15.81
C GLN A 23 20.17 5.28 -16.80
N ASP A 24 21.37 5.12 -17.40
CA ASP A 24 21.87 5.99 -18.47
C ASP A 24 22.52 5.18 -19.62
N LYS A 25 22.02 5.46 -20.83
CA LYS A 25 22.58 5.31 -22.19
C LYS A 25 21.62 6.08 -23.12
N PRO A 26 22.00 6.46 -24.36
CA PRO A 26 23.28 6.95 -24.90
C PRO A 26 23.09 8.23 -25.78
N ASP A 27 24.18 8.89 -26.23
CA ASP A 27 24.33 9.57 -27.55
C ASP A 27 25.68 10.32 -27.55
N GLN A 28 26.63 10.17 -28.47
CA GLN A 28 26.69 10.34 -29.93
C GLN A 28 26.76 11.82 -30.41
N GLU A 29 27.95 12.16 -30.93
CA GLU A 29 28.32 13.17 -31.94
C GLU A 29 27.94 14.66 -31.78
N ALA A 30 28.97 15.51 -31.69
CA ALA A 30 28.92 16.88 -32.20
C ALA A 30 30.28 17.28 -32.80
N GLN A 31 30.24 17.50 -34.12
CA GLN A 31 31.27 18.11 -34.96
C GLN A 31 31.48 19.59 -34.59
N ALA A 32 32.74 20.04 -34.58
CA ALA A 32 33.09 21.46 -34.54
C ALA A 32 33.52 21.92 -35.94
N ASN A 33 32.77 22.88 -36.50
CA ASN A 33 33.08 23.63 -37.72
C ASN A 33 33.70 24.98 -37.33
N GLU A 34 34.88 25.31 -37.87
CA GLU A 34 35.45 26.66 -37.87
C GLU A 34 35.13 27.41 -39.19
N PRO A 35 34.92 28.74 -39.17
CA PRO A 35 34.89 29.58 -40.36
C PRO A 35 36.22 30.35 -40.61
N PRO A 36 36.40 30.96 -41.82
CA PRO A 36 37.69 31.02 -42.52
C PRO A 36 38.38 32.41 -42.50
N ALA A 37 39.66 32.44 -42.90
CA ALA A 37 40.38 33.65 -43.32
C ALA A 37 41.54 33.27 -44.29
N PRO A 38 42.03 34.19 -45.15
CA PRO A 38 41.67 34.29 -46.56
C PRO A 38 42.74 33.74 -47.52
N GLU A 39 42.28 33.47 -48.74
CA GLU A 39 43.08 33.11 -49.91
C GLU A 39 44.09 34.19 -50.30
N GLY A 40 45.35 33.76 -50.46
CA GLY A 40 46.36 34.41 -51.28
C GLY A 40 46.94 33.35 -52.22
N ASP A 41 46.55 33.43 -53.48
CA ASP A 41 46.99 32.57 -54.59
C ASP A 41 48.41 32.98 -55.01
N ASP A 42 49.38 32.05 -55.01
CA ASP A 42 50.34 31.96 -56.12
C ASP A 42 51.04 30.58 -56.17
N LYS A 43 51.19 30.07 -57.40
CA LYS A 43 51.60 28.72 -57.78
C LYS A 43 53.08 28.42 -57.53
N GLY A 44 53.36 27.17 -57.17
CA GLY A 44 54.69 26.57 -57.25
C GLY A 44 54.68 25.05 -57.18
N ASP A 45 54.74 24.42 -58.34
CA ASP A 45 55.00 23.01 -58.64
C ASP A 45 56.21 22.45 -57.85
N ASP A 46 56.16 21.23 -57.28
CA ASP A 46 57.20 20.19 -57.43
C ASP A 46 56.92 18.93 -56.55
N LYS A 47 56.87 17.78 -57.24
CA LYS A 47 57.37 16.44 -56.85
C LYS A 47 56.83 15.69 -55.61
N ASP A 48 56.11 14.61 -55.93
CA ASP A 48 56.45 13.22 -55.55
C ASP A 48 57.02 13.01 -54.13
N LYS A 49 56.13 12.93 -53.14
CA LYS A 49 56.43 12.27 -51.86
C LYS A 49 55.54 11.04 -51.72
N LYS A 50 56.11 9.87 -52.03
CA LYS A 50 55.53 8.55 -51.72
C LYS A 50 54.95 8.56 -50.30
N LYS A 51 53.64 8.40 -50.15
CA LYS A 51 53.00 8.15 -48.85
C LYS A 51 53.57 6.85 -48.29
N VAL A 52 54.36 6.95 -47.21
CA VAL A 52 54.87 5.79 -46.48
C VAL A 52 53.67 5.07 -45.87
N PRO A 53 53.42 3.78 -46.17
CA PRO A 53 52.29 3.06 -45.60
C PRO A 53 52.56 2.81 -44.11
N VAL A 54 51.90 3.58 -43.25
CA VAL A 54 51.90 3.35 -41.80
C VAL A 54 50.96 2.19 -41.51
N ARG A 55 51.50 1.09 -41.01
CA ARG A 55 50.70 -0.03 -40.46
C ARG A 55 50.63 0.15 -38.96
N SER A 56 49.45 0.43 -38.44
CA SER A 56 49.18 0.36 -37.00
C SER A 56 49.09 -1.10 -36.60
N ILE A 57 49.89 -1.50 -35.61
CA ILE A 57 49.87 -2.84 -35.03
C ILE A 57 49.48 -2.67 -33.57
N ASP A 58 48.37 -3.27 -33.17
CA ASP A 58 47.96 -3.28 -31.78
C ASP A 58 48.87 -4.21 -30.99
N LEU A 59 49.62 -3.63 -30.06
CA LEU A 59 50.52 -4.37 -29.17
C LEU A 59 49.73 -4.78 -27.92
N PRO A 60 49.79 -6.06 -27.51
CA PRO A 60 49.17 -6.49 -26.27
C PRO A 60 49.84 -5.81 -25.08
N ILE A 61 49.04 -5.16 -24.24
CA ILE A 61 49.49 -4.48 -23.02
C ILE A 61 49.21 -5.41 -21.84
N GLU A 62 50.27 -5.93 -21.23
CA GLU A 62 50.19 -6.64 -19.96
C GLU A 62 50.27 -5.63 -18.82
N ILE A 63 49.16 -5.50 -18.07
CA ILE A 63 49.05 -4.58 -16.95
C ILE A 63 49.37 -5.33 -15.66
N ASN A 64 50.54 -5.05 -15.07
CA ASN A 64 50.92 -5.57 -13.75
C ASN A 64 50.75 -4.45 -12.71
N THR A 65 49.56 -4.35 -12.12
CA THR A 65 49.28 -3.44 -11.00
C THR A 65 49.43 -4.16 -9.67
N GLY A 66 49.46 -3.43 -8.54
CA GLY A 66 49.48 -4.02 -7.21
C GLY A 66 48.14 -4.66 -6.77
N GLY A 67 47.17 -4.75 -7.67
CA GLY A 67 45.88 -5.41 -7.41
C GLY A 67 45.99 -6.93 -7.58
N LEU A 68 45.06 -7.67 -6.96
CA LEU A 68 44.96 -9.12 -7.16
C LEU A 68 44.59 -9.44 -8.62
N PRO A 69 45.15 -10.51 -9.21
CA PRO A 69 44.75 -10.96 -10.54
C PRO A 69 43.29 -11.42 -10.53
N GLN A 70 42.61 -11.31 -11.68
CA GLN A 70 41.17 -11.61 -11.79
C GLN A 70 40.78 -12.98 -11.22
N HIS A 71 41.60 -14.01 -11.44
CA HIS A 71 41.33 -15.35 -10.92
C HIS A 71 41.35 -15.43 -9.39
N GLU A 72 42.25 -14.70 -8.71
CA GLU A 72 42.30 -14.64 -7.25
C GLU A 72 41.14 -13.83 -6.69
N LEU A 73 40.72 -12.77 -7.41
CA LEU A 73 39.52 -12.00 -7.05
C LEU A 73 38.26 -12.86 -7.15
N ASP A 74 38.09 -13.63 -8.22
CA ASP A 74 36.93 -14.50 -8.41
C ASP A 74 36.88 -15.58 -7.32
N MET A 75 38.03 -16.19 -6.98
CA MET A 75 38.14 -17.14 -5.86
C MET A 75 37.80 -16.50 -4.51
N ALA A 76 38.27 -15.26 -4.27
CA ALA A 76 37.97 -14.53 -3.05
C ALA A 76 36.48 -14.17 -2.96
N MET A 77 35.86 -13.75 -4.08
CA MET A 77 34.43 -13.46 -4.16
C MET A 77 33.57 -14.70 -3.93
N GLU A 78 33.95 -15.87 -4.48
CA GLU A 78 33.23 -17.12 -4.22
C GLU A 78 33.33 -17.52 -2.75
N LYS A 79 34.52 -17.40 -2.14
CA LYS A 79 34.71 -17.69 -0.73
C LYS A 79 33.91 -16.75 0.17
N GLU A 80 33.91 -15.45 -0.13
CA GLU A 80 33.08 -14.46 0.56
C GLU A 80 31.60 -14.79 0.42
N GLY A 81 31.13 -15.09 -0.79
CA GLY A 81 29.75 -15.49 -1.05
C GLY A 81 29.33 -16.74 -0.27
N LYS A 82 30.24 -17.71 -0.11
CA LYS A 82 29.99 -18.89 0.72
C LYS A 82 29.88 -18.54 2.20
N MET A 83 30.79 -17.72 2.73
CA MET A 83 30.72 -17.27 4.14
C MET A 83 29.42 -16.50 4.41
N VAL A 84 29.04 -15.58 3.52
CA VAL A 84 27.78 -14.83 3.62
C VAL A 84 26.57 -15.75 3.57
N ALA A 85 26.59 -16.79 2.74
CA ALA A 85 25.49 -17.76 2.64
C ALA A 85 25.36 -18.62 3.92
N GLU A 86 26.49 -19.07 4.48
CA GLU A 86 26.53 -19.82 5.74
C GLU A 86 26.04 -18.96 6.92
N ASP A 87 26.51 -17.72 7.03
CA ASP A 87 26.05 -16.76 8.04
C ASP A 87 24.56 -16.49 7.94
N LYS A 88 24.04 -16.32 6.71
CA LYS A 88 22.61 -16.13 6.47
C LYS A 88 21.81 -17.36 6.87
N GLN A 89 22.27 -18.56 6.51
CA GLN A 89 21.58 -19.80 6.87
C GLN A 89 21.49 -19.99 8.38
N GLU A 90 22.58 -19.71 9.09
CA GLU A 90 22.61 -19.81 10.56
C GLU A 90 21.72 -18.76 11.21
N LYS A 91 21.75 -17.52 10.69
CA LYS A 91 20.84 -16.46 11.14
C LYS A 91 19.38 -16.87 10.96
N GLU A 92 19.00 -17.36 9.78
CA GLU A 92 17.62 -17.81 9.52
C GLU A 92 17.20 -18.98 10.41
N ARG A 93 18.15 -19.86 10.78
CA ARG A 93 17.90 -20.96 11.72
C ARG A 93 17.60 -20.43 13.12
N ILE A 94 18.42 -19.49 13.62
CA ILE A 94 18.24 -18.85 14.93
C ILE A 94 16.94 -18.04 14.94
N ASP A 95 16.66 -17.26 13.89
CA ASP A 95 15.43 -16.49 13.77
C ASP A 95 14.18 -17.41 13.79
N ALA A 96 14.23 -18.57 13.12
CA ALA A 96 13.14 -19.54 13.16
C ALA A 96 12.95 -20.17 14.54
N LYS A 97 14.03 -20.45 15.27
CA LYS A 97 13.99 -20.93 16.66
C LYS A 97 13.35 -19.88 17.59
N ASN A 98 13.84 -18.63 17.51
CA ASN A 98 13.32 -17.52 18.31
C ASN A 98 11.83 -17.24 18.01
N ALA A 99 11.42 -17.31 16.74
CA ALA A 99 10.03 -17.14 16.35
C ALA A 99 9.12 -18.24 16.91
N LEU A 100 9.62 -19.48 17.04
CA LEU A 100 8.90 -20.57 17.68
C LEU A 100 8.78 -20.33 19.19
N GLU A 101 9.88 -19.99 19.85
CA GLU A 101 9.93 -19.71 21.28
C GLU A 101 9.00 -18.55 21.67
N GLU A 102 9.08 -17.42 20.96
CA GLU A 102 8.21 -16.26 21.16
C GLU A 102 6.72 -16.66 20.99
N TYR A 103 6.40 -17.44 19.96
CA TYR A 103 5.02 -17.88 19.73
C TYR A 103 4.50 -18.79 20.84
N VAL A 104 5.35 -19.68 21.38
CA VAL A 104 4.97 -20.57 22.49
C VAL A 104 4.64 -19.74 23.74
N TYR A 105 5.51 -18.79 24.11
CA TYR A 105 5.29 -17.91 25.26
C TYR A 105 4.06 -17.01 25.09
N ASP A 106 3.93 -16.37 23.93
CA ASP A 106 2.80 -15.50 23.61
C ASP A 106 1.47 -16.26 23.66
N LEU A 107 1.41 -17.43 23.03
CA LEU A 107 0.20 -18.23 22.96
C LEU A 107 -0.19 -18.80 24.33
N ARG A 108 0.78 -19.28 25.12
CA ARG A 108 0.55 -19.77 26.49
C ARG A 108 -0.07 -18.69 27.39
N SER A 109 0.50 -17.48 27.33
CA SER A 109 0.00 -16.32 28.06
C SER A 109 -1.44 -15.97 27.63
N LYS A 110 -1.66 -15.83 26.32
CA LYS A 110 -2.97 -15.48 25.73
C LYS A 110 -4.09 -16.47 26.01
N ILE A 111 -3.78 -17.77 26.05
CA ILE A 111 -4.76 -18.83 26.32
C ILE A 111 -5.12 -18.87 27.81
N SER A 112 -4.18 -18.52 28.68
CA SER A 112 -4.42 -18.48 30.14
C SER A 112 -5.20 -17.23 30.55
N ASP A 113 -5.02 -16.13 29.81
CA ASP A 113 -5.71 -14.87 30.06
C ASP A 113 -7.19 -14.90 29.62
N GLN A 114 -8.08 -14.65 30.59
CA GLN A 114 -9.53 -14.57 30.39
C GLN A 114 -9.98 -13.32 29.63
N ASP A 115 -9.18 -12.27 29.57
CA ASP A 115 -9.48 -11.08 28.77
C ASP A 115 -8.95 -11.21 27.32
N GLN A 116 -8.21 -12.28 27.04
CA GLN A 116 -7.64 -12.54 25.71
C GLN A 116 -8.30 -13.73 25.00
N LEU A 117 -7.62 -14.86 24.87
CA LEU A 117 -8.12 -16.00 24.11
C LEU A 117 -8.91 -16.97 24.98
N GLY A 118 -8.85 -16.80 26.31
CA GLY A 118 -9.47 -17.71 27.25
C GLY A 118 -10.97 -17.96 27.04
N PRO A 119 -11.81 -16.97 26.71
CA PRO A 119 -13.24 -17.18 26.46
C PRO A 119 -13.55 -17.86 25.11
N PHE A 120 -12.59 -17.87 24.17
CA PHE A 120 -12.79 -18.33 22.78
C PHE A 120 -12.36 -19.77 22.55
N ILE A 121 -11.91 -20.45 23.60
CA ILE A 121 -11.43 -21.83 23.58
C ILE A 121 -12.21 -22.67 24.60
N THR A 122 -12.51 -23.92 24.26
CA THR A 122 -13.10 -24.85 25.22
C THR A 122 -12.05 -25.28 26.24
N ASP A 123 -12.44 -25.65 27.46
CA ASP A 123 -11.45 -26.07 28.46
C ASP A 123 -10.69 -27.34 28.06
N ASN A 124 -11.32 -28.22 27.29
CA ASN A 124 -10.66 -29.40 26.74
C ASN A 124 -9.59 -29.02 25.71
N ASP A 125 -9.92 -28.14 24.76
CA ASP A 125 -8.96 -27.68 23.75
C ASP A 125 -7.85 -26.84 24.38
N ARG A 126 -8.17 -26.08 25.43
CA ARG A 126 -7.21 -25.29 26.22
C ARG A 126 -6.18 -26.18 26.88
N GLN A 127 -6.62 -27.26 27.54
CA GLN A 127 -5.73 -28.22 28.18
C GLN A 127 -4.87 -28.97 27.15
N ALA A 128 -5.48 -29.40 26.03
CA ALA A 128 -4.76 -30.04 24.95
C ALA A 128 -3.67 -29.13 24.36
N LEU A 129 -4.00 -27.87 24.08
CA LEU A 129 -3.07 -26.89 23.52
C LEU A 129 -1.98 -26.50 24.53
N SER A 130 -2.31 -26.36 25.82
CA SER A 130 -1.31 -26.13 26.87
C SER A 130 -0.30 -27.27 26.93
N LYS A 131 -0.76 -28.53 26.87
CA LYS A 131 0.13 -29.70 26.87
C LYS A 131 1.04 -29.72 25.65
N VAL A 132 0.51 -29.38 24.46
CA VAL A 132 1.31 -29.27 23.24
C VAL A 132 2.35 -28.15 23.35
N LEU A 133 2.01 -27.02 23.98
CA LEU A 133 2.94 -25.92 24.21
C LEU A 133 4.07 -26.32 25.17
N ASP A 134 3.74 -27.00 26.27
CA ASP A 134 4.72 -27.53 27.22
C ASP A 134 5.65 -28.55 26.53
N GLU A 135 5.11 -29.46 25.71
CA GLU A 135 5.92 -30.43 24.94
C GLU A 135 6.85 -29.76 23.93
N VAL A 136 6.43 -28.65 23.31
CA VAL A 136 7.28 -27.89 22.37
C VAL A 136 8.36 -27.09 23.11
N GLU A 137 8.04 -26.52 24.28
CA GLU A 137 9.01 -25.84 25.15
C GLU A 137 10.09 -26.82 25.64
N ASP A 138 9.69 -27.98 26.16
CA ASP A 138 10.62 -29.04 26.57
C ASP A 138 11.48 -29.51 25.39
N TRP A 139 10.89 -29.65 24.21
CA TRP A 139 11.62 -30.01 23.00
C TRP A 139 12.64 -28.94 22.59
N LEU A 140 12.29 -27.65 22.66
CA LEU A 140 13.20 -26.53 22.32
C LEU A 140 14.48 -26.51 23.15
N TYR A 141 14.40 -26.94 24.42
CA TYR A 141 15.54 -27.03 25.34
C TYR A 141 16.20 -28.42 25.40
N GLY A 142 15.69 -29.40 24.64
CA GLY A 142 16.24 -30.76 24.54
C GLY A 142 16.63 -31.09 23.09
N ASP A 143 15.90 -32.03 22.48
CA ASP A 143 16.17 -32.53 21.13
C ASP A 143 16.10 -31.45 20.02
N GLY A 144 15.45 -30.32 20.32
CA GLY A 144 15.26 -29.18 19.44
C GLY A 144 16.36 -28.12 19.50
N GLU A 145 17.43 -28.30 20.28
CA GLU A 145 18.48 -27.28 20.44
C GLU A 145 19.25 -27.00 19.13
N GLU A 146 19.59 -28.08 18.41
CA GLU A 146 20.35 -28.05 17.14
C GLU A 146 19.58 -28.70 15.98
N CYS A 147 18.39 -28.18 15.69
CA CYS A 147 17.60 -28.64 14.54
C CYS A 147 17.82 -27.78 13.29
N ASN A 148 17.49 -28.37 12.14
CA ASN A 148 17.43 -27.62 10.87
C ASN A 148 16.28 -26.60 10.93
N ARG A 149 16.48 -25.44 10.30
CA ARG A 149 15.50 -24.35 10.14
C ARG A 149 14.09 -24.88 9.82
N GLN A 150 13.97 -25.81 8.88
CA GLN A 150 12.66 -26.32 8.43
C GLN A 150 11.86 -26.97 9.57
N VAL A 151 12.53 -27.64 10.51
CA VAL A 151 11.86 -28.30 11.64
C VAL A 151 11.20 -27.27 12.56
N TYR A 152 11.88 -26.14 12.83
CA TYR A 152 11.29 -25.04 13.61
C TYR A 152 10.10 -24.42 12.88
N VAL A 153 10.23 -24.22 11.56
CA VAL A 153 9.15 -23.66 10.73
C VAL A 153 7.92 -24.57 10.72
N ASP A 154 8.10 -25.88 10.55
CA ASP A 154 7.00 -26.84 10.50
C ASP A 154 6.28 -26.95 11.86
N ARG A 155 7.04 -26.98 12.97
CA ARG A 155 6.45 -26.94 14.31
C ARG A 155 5.70 -25.65 14.57
N LEU A 156 6.27 -24.50 14.19
CA LEU A 156 5.59 -23.21 14.29
C LEU A 156 4.30 -23.18 13.45
N ALA A 157 4.33 -23.74 12.24
CA ALA A 157 3.15 -23.84 11.38
C ALA A 157 2.05 -24.71 12.01
N SER A 158 2.42 -25.84 12.63
CA SER A 158 1.49 -26.70 13.36
C SER A 158 0.84 -26.01 14.56
N LEU A 159 1.63 -25.25 15.34
CA LEU A 159 1.10 -24.44 16.44
C LEU A 159 0.19 -23.32 15.93
N LYS A 160 0.57 -22.63 14.86
CA LYS A 160 -0.25 -21.60 14.21
C LYS A 160 -1.56 -22.17 13.68
N ALA A 161 -1.57 -23.37 13.12
CA ALA A 161 -2.79 -24.01 12.65
C ALA A 161 -3.83 -24.20 13.77
N GLN A 162 -3.40 -24.32 15.02
CA GLN A 162 -4.28 -24.42 16.19
C GLN A 162 -4.58 -23.05 16.82
N GLY A 163 -3.57 -22.18 16.94
CA GLY A 163 -3.69 -20.87 17.58
C GLY A 163 -4.41 -19.81 16.74
N GLU A 164 -4.16 -19.75 15.43
CA GLU A 164 -4.73 -18.74 14.55
C GLU A 164 -6.26 -18.81 14.45
N PRO A 165 -6.93 -19.97 14.37
CA PRO A 165 -8.38 -20.05 14.44
C PRO A 165 -8.98 -19.43 15.72
N ILE A 166 -8.26 -19.52 16.85
CA ILE A 166 -8.73 -18.96 18.13
C ILE A 166 -8.58 -17.43 18.12
N LYS A 167 -7.45 -16.93 17.63
CA LYS A 167 -7.23 -15.48 17.42
C LYS A 167 -8.26 -14.90 16.45
N GLU A 168 -8.57 -15.63 15.39
CA GLU A 168 -9.57 -15.25 14.41
C GLU A 168 -10.97 -15.17 15.02
N LYS A 169 -11.37 -16.15 15.85
CA LYS A 169 -12.66 -16.08 16.58
C LYS A 169 -12.76 -14.83 17.46
N LYS A 170 -11.70 -14.49 18.18
CA LYS A 170 -11.64 -13.26 18.99
C LYS A 170 -11.81 -12.01 18.11
N ARG A 171 -11.01 -11.90 17.04
CA ARG A 171 -11.05 -10.78 16.09
C ARG A 171 -12.44 -10.60 15.49
N GLU A 172 -13.04 -11.70 15.03
CA GLU A 172 -14.39 -11.71 14.48
C GLU A 172 -15.42 -11.29 15.52
N TYR A 173 -15.32 -11.78 16.77
CA TYR A 173 -16.25 -11.40 17.83
C TYR A 173 -16.19 -9.91 18.18
N GLU A 174 -14.98 -9.36 18.35
CA GLU A 174 -14.78 -7.93 18.63
C GLU A 174 -15.25 -7.06 17.46
N GLY A 175 -14.87 -7.44 16.24
CA GLY A 175 -15.27 -6.76 15.01
C GLY A 175 -16.78 -6.80 14.78
N ARG A 176 -17.46 -7.87 15.20
CA ARG A 176 -18.90 -8.04 14.94
C ARG A 176 -19.75 -7.02 15.66
N LYS A 177 -19.42 -6.67 16.91
CA LYS A 177 -20.13 -5.60 17.64
C LYS A 177 -20.06 -4.27 16.89
N LEU A 178 -18.87 -3.91 16.40
CA LEU A 178 -18.66 -2.69 15.64
C LEU A 178 -19.40 -2.74 14.29
N ALA A 179 -19.26 -3.82 13.53
CA ALA A 179 -19.91 -3.99 12.24
C ALA A 179 -21.45 -3.95 12.32
N VAL A 180 -22.04 -4.57 13.34
CA VAL A 180 -23.50 -4.53 13.59
C VAL A 180 -23.96 -3.11 13.90
N ASN A 181 -23.20 -2.35 14.71
CA ASN A 181 -23.54 -0.96 15.02
C ASN A 181 -23.44 -0.06 13.79
N ASP A 182 -22.40 -0.26 12.98
CA ASP A 182 -22.20 0.43 11.71
C ASP A 182 -23.35 0.20 10.73
N LEU A 183 -23.74 -1.05 10.51
CA LEU A 183 -24.87 -1.39 9.64
C LEU A 183 -26.19 -0.85 10.20
N ALA A 184 -26.40 -0.94 11.51
CA ALA A 184 -27.59 -0.37 12.15
C ALA A 184 -27.69 1.15 11.93
N GLY A 185 -26.58 1.87 12.10
CA GLY A 185 -26.49 3.31 11.85
C GLY A 185 -26.76 3.66 10.39
N ALA A 186 -26.14 2.93 9.45
CA ALA A 186 -26.37 3.10 8.01
C ALA A 186 -27.85 2.87 7.64
N LEU A 187 -28.48 1.84 8.19
CA LEU A 187 -29.91 1.57 7.98
C LEU A 187 -30.81 2.67 8.54
N GLN A 188 -30.50 3.21 9.72
CA GLN A 188 -31.25 4.33 10.30
C GLN A 188 -31.14 5.58 9.43
N ILE A 189 -29.94 5.90 8.92
CA ILE A 189 -29.72 7.02 8.01
C ILE A 189 -30.47 6.79 6.70
N ALA A 190 -30.40 5.58 6.14
CA ALA A 190 -31.11 5.22 4.91
C ALA A 190 -32.63 5.38 5.08
N LYS A 191 -33.20 4.90 6.20
CA LYS A 191 -34.62 5.04 6.51
C LYS A 191 -35.02 6.51 6.66
N LYS A 192 -34.27 7.31 7.42
CA LYS A 192 -34.55 8.74 7.59
C LYS A 192 -34.46 9.50 6.26
N THR A 193 -33.49 9.14 5.42
CA THR A 193 -33.32 9.73 4.10
C THR A 193 -34.50 9.38 3.20
N TYR A 194 -34.96 8.13 3.21
CA TYR A 194 -36.17 7.71 2.50
C TYR A 194 -37.41 8.47 2.97
N ASP A 195 -37.64 8.57 4.29
CA ASP A 195 -38.78 9.30 4.86
C ASP A 195 -38.76 10.78 4.46
N ASN A 196 -37.58 11.41 4.47
CA ASN A 196 -37.39 12.79 4.02
C ASN A 196 -37.73 12.94 2.52
N ILE A 197 -37.22 12.04 1.66
CA ILE A 197 -37.51 12.08 0.22
C ILE A 197 -39.01 11.93 -0.03
N LYS A 198 -39.68 11.03 0.69
CA LYS A 198 -41.13 10.81 0.59
C LYS A 198 -41.94 12.05 0.96
N VAL A 199 -41.52 12.80 1.99
CA VAL A 199 -42.19 14.04 2.42
C VAL A 199 -41.91 15.21 1.45
N SER A 200 -40.71 15.24 0.86
CA SER A 200 -40.29 16.25 -0.12
C SER A 200 -40.74 15.94 -1.55
N LEU A 201 -41.33 14.78 -1.81
CA LEU A 201 -41.82 14.35 -3.11
C LEU A 201 -42.92 15.35 -3.58
N GLY A 202 -42.59 16.16 -4.59
CA GLY A 202 -43.45 17.22 -5.10
C GLY A 202 -43.24 18.62 -4.50
N LYS A 203 -42.28 18.79 -3.58
CA LYS A 203 -41.89 20.11 -3.01
C LYS A 203 -40.46 20.53 -3.35
N ASP A 204 -39.52 19.58 -3.41
CA ASP A 204 -38.10 19.83 -3.72
C ASP A 204 -37.74 19.40 -5.15
N ASP A 205 -37.19 20.32 -5.95
CA ASP A 205 -36.65 20.08 -7.31
C ASP A 205 -35.55 19.00 -7.34
N LYS A 206 -34.91 18.73 -6.19
CA LYS A 206 -33.84 17.74 -6.05
C LYS A 206 -34.32 16.29 -6.19
N TYR A 207 -35.58 15.97 -5.83
CA TYR A 207 -36.08 14.58 -5.82
C TYR A 207 -37.23 14.33 -6.81
N SER A 208 -37.61 15.34 -7.59
CA SER A 208 -38.71 15.29 -8.57
C SER A 208 -38.54 14.26 -9.69
N HIS A 209 -37.34 13.70 -9.86
CA HIS A 209 -37.01 12.72 -10.90
C HIS A 209 -36.93 11.27 -10.37
N LEU A 210 -37.12 11.06 -9.05
CA LEU A 210 -37.24 9.70 -8.53
C LEU A 210 -38.59 9.12 -8.93
N THR A 211 -38.57 7.88 -9.44
CA THR A 211 -39.81 7.14 -9.69
C THR A 211 -40.33 6.49 -8.41
N ASP A 212 -41.65 6.39 -8.28
CA ASP A 212 -42.31 5.76 -7.12
C ASP A 212 -41.90 4.28 -6.98
N GLU A 213 -41.67 3.59 -8.10
CA GLU A 213 -41.13 2.23 -8.13
C GLU A 213 -39.72 2.11 -7.51
N GLU A 214 -38.82 3.07 -7.78
CA GLU A 214 -37.45 3.03 -7.25
C GLU A 214 -37.43 3.34 -5.75
N LEU A 215 -38.33 4.21 -5.29
CA LEU A 215 -38.54 4.48 -3.87
C LEU A 215 -39.09 3.25 -3.13
N LYS A 216 -40.07 2.55 -3.72
CA LYS A 216 -40.59 1.29 -3.15
C LYS A 216 -39.51 0.21 -3.10
N GLN A 217 -38.69 0.08 -4.15
CA GLN A 217 -37.60 -0.89 -4.17
C GLN A 217 -36.53 -0.58 -3.12
N ALA A 218 -36.19 0.70 -2.93
CA ALA A 218 -35.27 1.14 -1.87
C ALA A 218 -35.85 0.86 -0.48
N SER A 219 -37.13 1.17 -0.25
CA SER A 219 -37.81 0.90 1.02
C SER A 219 -37.88 -0.60 1.34
N LYS A 220 -38.21 -1.43 0.35
CA LYS A 220 -38.21 -2.88 0.50
C LYS A 220 -36.82 -3.39 0.87
N THR A 221 -35.78 -2.91 0.18
CA THR A 221 -34.42 -3.32 0.46
C THR A 221 -33.97 -2.90 1.87
N ILE A 222 -34.27 -1.67 2.30
CA ILE A 222 -34.00 -1.21 3.67
C ILE A 222 -34.68 -2.14 4.69
N GLN A 223 -35.94 -2.52 4.45
CA GLN A 223 -36.68 -3.43 5.33
C GLN A 223 -36.08 -4.84 5.34
N ASP A 224 -35.74 -5.39 4.18
CA ASP A 224 -35.13 -6.72 4.07
C ASP A 224 -33.77 -6.77 4.79
N LYS A 225 -32.94 -5.73 4.64
CA LYS A 225 -31.65 -5.61 5.34
C LYS A 225 -31.81 -5.37 6.84
N TRP A 226 -32.87 -4.69 7.27
CA TRP A 226 -33.22 -4.54 8.68
C TRP A 226 -33.60 -5.88 9.30
N THR A 227 -34.46 -6.66 8.63
CA THR A 227 -34.83 -8.01 9.07
C THR A 227 -33.60 -8.91 9.17
N TRP A 228 -32.74 -8.89 8.15
CA TRP A 228 -31.48 -9.64 8.16
C TRP A 228 -30.58 -9.25 9.34
N LEU A 229 -30.46 -7.95 9.65
CA LEU A 229 -29.67 -7.48 10.79
C LEU A 229 -30.21 -8.03 12.13
N GLU A 230 -31.53 -8.08 12.30
CA GLU A 230 -32.15 -8.60 13.52
C GLU A 230 -31.99 -10.11 13.64
N GLU A 231 -32.18 -10.85 12.55
CA GLU A 231 -31.89 -12.29 12.49
C GLU A 231 -30.41 -12.57 12.80
N ALA A 232 -29.49 -11.79 12.21
CA ALA A 232 -28.07 -11.87 12.49
C ALA A 232 -27.79 -11.62 13.97
N ARG A 233 -28.39 -10.61 14.60
CA ARG A 233 -28.23 -10.34 16.05
C ARG A 233 -28.65 -11.53 16.92
N VAL A 234 -29.75 -12.19 16.57
CA VAL A 234 -30.21 -13.39 17.27
C VAL A 234 -29.20 -14.53 17.13
N VAL A 235 -28.70 -14.78 15.91
CA VAL A 235 -27.67 -15.81 15.67
C VAL A 235 -26.39 -15.50 16.44
N ILE A 236 -25.96 -14.23 16.47
CA ILE A 236 -24.76 -13.79 17.16
C ILE A 236 -24.91 -13.95 18.67
N ALA A 237 -26.03 -13.54 19.25
CA ALA A 237 -26.30 -13.67 20.67
C ALA A 237 -26.46 -15.14 21.11
N GLY A 238 -26.96 -15.99 20.21
CA GLY A 238 -27.14 -17.43 20.46
C GLY A 238 -25.89 -18.29 20.24
N THR A 239 -24.82 -17.75 19.62
CA THR A 239 -23.59 -18.51 19.36
C THR A 239 -22.63 -18.41 20.55
N PRO A 240 -22.18 -19.54 21.14
CA PRO A 240 -21.16 -19.51 22.18
C PRO A 240 -19.82 -18.94 21.68
N LEU A 241 -19.07 -18.27 22.55
CA LEU A 241 -17.76 -17.66 22.22
C LEU A 241 -16.73 -18.69 21.71
N THR A 242 -16.89 -19.95 22.10
CA THR A 242 -16.00 -21.06 21.72
C THR A 242 -16.26 -21.56 20.29
N GLN A 243 -17.41 -21.24 19.71
CA GLN A 243 -17.83 -21.68 18.39
C GLN A 243 -17.71 -20.57 17.34
N THR A 244 -17.30 -20.92 16.12
CA THR A 244 -17.33 -20.00 14.98
C THR A 244 -18.77 -19.63 14.65
N CYS A 245 -19.10 -18.34 14.71
CA CYS A 245 -20.41 -17.85 14.27
C CYS A 245 -20.51 -17.93 12.75
N SER A 246 -21.70 -18.28 12.25
CA SER A 246 -21.99 -18.33 10.81
C SER A 246 -22.00 -16.93 10.16
N ILE A 247 -22.25 -15.89 10.95
CA ILE A 247 -22.23 -14.49 10.49
C ILE A 247 -20.84 -13.91 10.70
N THR A 248 -20.13 -13.64 9.61
CA THR A 248 -18.79 -13.02 9.63
C THR A 248 -18.88 -11.50 9.54
N VAL A 249 -17.84 -10.81 10.01
CA VAL A 249 -17.70 -9.36 9.86
C VAL A 249 -17.73 -8.95 8.38
N ALA A 250 -17.09 -9.75 7.52
CA ALA A 250 -17.08 -9.52 6.08
C ALA A 250 -18.48 -9.55 5.46
N GLN A 251 -19.36 -10.46 5.91
CA GLN A 251 -20.75 -10.50 5.45
C GLN A 251 -21.50 -9.24 5.86
N ILE A 252 -21.38 -8.80 7.12
CA ILE A 252 -22.04 -7.57 7.61
C ILE A 252 -21.57 -6.34 6.84
N HIS A 253 -20.27 -6.25 6.53
CA HIS A 253 -19.72 -5.18 5.71
C HIS A 253 -20.23 -5.24 4.26
N GLY A 254 -20.34 -6.43 3.68
CA GLY A 254 -20.93 -6.62 2.34
C GLY A 254 -22.39 -6.15 2.30
N GLU A 255 -23.17 -6.45 3.34
CA GLU A 255 -24.56 -5.98 3.46
C GLU A 255 -24.65 -4.46 3.59
N LYS A 256 -23.75 -3.84 4.35
CA LYS A 256 -23.62 -2.37 4.42
C LYS A 256 -23.28 -1.76 3.07
N GLN A 257 -22.30 -2.30 2.35
CA GLN A 257 -21.92 -1.79 1.02
C GLN A 257 -23.06 -1.92 0.00
N ALA A 258 -23.82 -3.02 0.06
CA ALA A 258 -25.00 -3.21 -0.78
C ALA A 258 -26.08 -2.16 -0.48
N LEU A 259 -26.32 -1.86 0.81
CA LEU A 259 -27.22 -0.79 1.22
C LEU A 259 -26.74 0.57 0.72
N ASP A 260 -25.48 0.91 0.95
CA ASP A 260 -24.89 2.20 0.55
C ASP A 260 -24.96 2.41 -0.97
N THR A 261 -24.67 1.38 -1.76
CA THR A 261 -24.77 1.43 -3.22
C THR A 261 -26.20 1.80 -3.67
N ILE A 262 -27.21 1.19 -3.04
CA ILE A 262 -28.61 1.45 -3.37
C ILE A 262 -29.00 2.87 -2.93
N VAL A 263 -28.69 3.25 -1.69
CA VAL A 263 -29.00 4.59 -1.17
C VAL A 263 -28.33 5.67 -2.02
N GLN A 264 -27.05 5.49 -2.39
CA GLN A 264 -26.34 6.42 -3.28
C GLN A 264 -26.93 6.44 -4.69
N SER A 265 -27.33 5.28 -5.24
CA SER A 265 -27.96 5.23 -6.56
C SER A 265 -29.29 5.99 -6.61
N VAL A 266 -30.01 6.03 -5.49
CA VAL A 266 -31.27 6.75 -5.33
C VAL A 266 -31.02 8.25 -5.09
N LEU A 267 -29.97 8.61 -4.34
CA LEU A 267 -29.66 10.00 -3.98
C LEU A 267 -28.95 10.80 -5.08
N ASN A 268 -28.10 10.14 -5.88
CA ASN A 268 -27.17 10.78 -6.82
C ASN A 268 -27.61 10.66 -8.28
N LYS A 269 -28.87 10.36 -8.57
CA LYS A 269 -29.34 10.31 -9.95
C LYS A 269 -29.14 11.66 -10.64
N PRO A 270 -28.37 11.72 -11.76
CA PRO A 270 -28.17 12.96 -12.48
C PRO A 270 -29.45 13.36 -13.22
N LYS A 271 -29.75 14.67 -13.24
CA LYS A 271 -30.89 15.22 -13.98
C LYS A 271 -30.82 14.80 -15.46
N PRO A 272 -31.91 14.28 -16.07
CA PRO A 272 -31.97 14.11 -17.52
C PRO A 272 -31.77 15.48 -18.19
N LYS A 273 -30.77 15.58 -19.06
CA LYS A 273 -30.60 16.75 -19.93
C LYS A 273 -31.79 16.76 -20.89
N VAL A 274 -32.73 17.68 -20.66
CA VAL A 274 -33.81 17.94 -21.61
C VAL A 274 -33.19 18.72 -22.76
N ASP A 275 -32.99 18.06 -23.91
CA ASP A 275 -32.74 18.76 -25.16
C ASP A 275 -33.98 19.62 -25.48
N PRO A 276 -33.85 20.94 -25.68
CA PRO A 276 -35.00 21.78 -25.98
C PRO A 276 -35.61 21.40 -27.35
N PRO A 277 -36.95 21.39 -27.47
CA PRO A 277 -37.64 20.89 -28.65
C PRO A 277 -37.36 21.75 -29.89
N LYS A 278 -37.06 21.09 -31.02
CA LYS A 278 -37.03 21.69 -32.35
C LYS A 278 -38.35 22.42 -32.62
N ASN A 279 -38.28 23.73 -32.85
CA ASN A 279 -39.35 24.47 -33.51
C ASN A 279 -38.90 24.85 -34.93
N ASP A 280 -39.78 24.59 -35.89
CA ASP A 280 -39.56 24.66 -37.32
C ASP A 280 -40.05 26.02 -37.87
N LYS A 281 -39.32 26.53 -38.87
CA LYS A 281 -39.61 27.66 -39.79
C LYS A 281 -39.58 29.11 -39.27
N SER A 282 -38.55 29.83 -39.72
CA SER A 282 -38.70 30.79 -40.85
C SER A 282 -37.34 31.07 -41.52
N LYS A 283 -37.35 31.00 -42.87
CA LYS A 283 -36.25 31.24 -43.82
C LYS A 283 -36.03 32.74 -44.08
N GLU A 284 -34.86 33.00 -44.70
CA GLU A 284 -34.39 34.22 -45.40
C GLU A 284 -33.61 35.21 -44.51
N LYS A 285 -32.37 35.62 -44.81
CA LYS A 285 -31.59 35.66 -46.06
C LYS A 285 -30.07 35.73 -45.75
N THR A 286 -29.31 34.93 -46.51
CA THR A 286 -28.00 35.20 -47.18
C THR A 286 -27.03 36.26 -46.62
N THR A 287 -25.82 35.84 -46.19
CA THR A 287 -24.48 35.94 -46.88
C THR A 287 -23.80 37.29 -46.57
N GLU A 288 -22.58 37.35 -46.01
CA GLU A 288 -21.30 37.05 -46.66
C GLU A 288 -20.16 36.83 -45.66
N GLU A 289 -19.31 35.88 -46.06
CA GLU A 289 -17.84 35.84 -45.97
C GLU A 289 -17.14 36.18 -44.64
N GLN A 290 -16.47 35.16 -44.07
CA GLN A 290 -15.08 35.35 -43.68
C GLN A 290 -14.23 34.10 -43.89
N LYS A 291 -13.16 34.32 -44.66
CA LYS A 291 -12.10 33.40 -45.07
C LYS A 291 -11.26 32.93 -43.88
N ASN A 292 -11.01 31.63 -43.89
CA ASN A 292 -9.69 30.98 -43.89
C ASN A 292 -8.68 31.27 -42.76
N HIS A 293 -8.53 30.24 -41.93
CA HIS A 293 -7.30 29.56 -41.54
C HIS A 293 -6.19 30.27 -40.73
N GLN A 294 -5.79 29.53 -39.68
CA GLN A 294 -4.44 29.01 -39.40
C GLN A 294 -3.84 29.37 -38.03
N ASN A 295 -3.51 28.28 -37.31
CA ASN A 295 -2.33 27.98 -36.50
C ASN A 295 -1.76 29.07 -35.57
N ALA A 296 -1.75 28.84 -34.26
CA ALA A 296 -0.91 27.92 -33.48
C ALA A 296 0.49 28.47 -33.15
N GLN A 297 0.67 28.63 -31.82
CA GLN A 297 1.90 28.54 -31.00
C GLN A 297 2.95 29.67 -30.97
N GLY A 298 3.38 29.93 -29.72
CA GLY A 298 4.47 30.82 -29.28
C GLY A 298 4.16 31.36 -27.86
N ASP A 299 4.36 30.60 -26.77
CA ASP A 299 5.58 30.52 -25.92
C ASP A 299 5.90 31.87 -25.23
N GLY A 300 5.52 32.14 -23.97
CA GLY A 300 6.10 31.71 -22.66
C GLY A 300 6.37 32.98 -21.80
N PRO A 301 6.92 32.97 -20.57
CA PRO A 301 6.73 32.13 -19.37
C PRO A 301 6.39 32.96 -18.08
N ASN A 302 6.25 32.30 -16.91
CA ASN A 302 6.88 32.64 -15.60
C ASN A 302 6.01 32.59 -14.30
N GLN A 303 6.51 31.80 -13.35
CA GLN A 303 6.54 31.87 -11.86
C GLN A 303 5.33 32.20 -10.96
N ASN A 304 4.98 31.19 -10.14
CA ASN A 304 5.21 31.07 -8.68
C ASN A 304 4.41 31.91 -7.64
N ASN A 305 3.78 31.13 -6.73
CA ASN A 305 3.88 31.17 -5.27
C ASN A 305 2.64 31.54 -4.41
N GLN A 306 2.43 30.67 -3.41
CA GLN A 306 1.50 30.73 -2.28
C GLN A 306 1.96 31.74 -1.22
N GLN A 307 1.02 32.29 -0.44
CA GLN A 307 1.31 32.95 0.84
C GLN A 307 0.19 32.77 1.88
N GLN A 308 0.62 32.41 3.10
CA GLN A 308 -0.09 32.35 4.38
C GLN A 308 -0.32 33.75 4.98
N PRO A 309 -1.20 33.92 5.99
CA PRO A 309 -1.52 35.21 6.60
C PRO A 309 -0.76 35.48 7.94
N PRO A 310 -0.60 36.75 8.37
CA PRO A 310 -0.19 37.07 9.73
C PRO A 310 -1.26 37.80 10.58
N ALA A 311 -1.00 37.76 11.88
CA ALA A 311 -1.79 38.15 13.04
C ALA A 311 -1.95 39.68 13.28
N LYS A 312 -2.89 40.03 14.18
CA LYS A 312 -2.96 41.34 14.85
C LYS A 312 -3.27 41.17 16.35
N ASP A 313 -2.40 41.71 17.19
CA ASP A 313 -2.60 42.04 18.60
C ASP A 313 -3.03 43.52 18.70
N GLU A 314 -4.04 43.82 19.52
CA GLU A 314 -4.33 45.17 20.01
C GLU A 314 -4.62 45.13 21.53
N LYS A 315 -3.78 45.82 22.29
CA LYS A 315 -3.97 46.16 23.70
C LYS A 315 -4.99 47.30 23.84
N MET A 316 -5.87 47.23 24.84
CA MET A 316 -6.42 48.40 25.52
C MET A 316 -6.47 48.17 27.03
N ASP A 317 -5.86 49.10 27.77
CA ASP A 317 -5.86 49.31 29.22
C ASP A 317 -6.73 50.53 29.52
N VAL A 318 -7.77 50.40 30.36
CA VAL A 318 -8.41 51.36 31.32
C VAL A 318 -9.52 50.51 32.02
N GLU A 319 -9.74 50.38 33.33
CA GLU A 319 -9.44 51.10 34.58
C GLU A 319 -9.39 50.07 35.74
#